data_AF-A0A225DI89-F1
#
_entry.id   AF-A0A225DI89-F1
#
_cell.length_a   1.000
_cell.length_b   1.000
_cell.length_c   1.000
_cell.angle_alpha   90.00
_cell.angle_beta   90.00
_cell.angle_gamma   90.00
#
_symmetry.space_group_name_H-M   'P 1'
#
loop_
_entity.id
_entity.type
_entity.pdbx_description
1 polymer ?
#
loop_
_entity_poly.entity_id
_entity_poly.type
_entity_poly.pdbx_seq_one_letter_code
_entity_poly.pdbx_strand_id
1 'polypeptide(L)'
;MTRFYRYLVSPDVPAADATAALTLAGWAAESLHGARARLDAGPRVDRRRMIVEVPAGTPAGRDLGCLFVGFLTRGFGPDAVRVETDPPVASHKPVRRAGR
;
A
#
# COMPACT_ATOMS: atom_id res chain seq x y z
N MET A 1 -6.61 1.76 15.04
CA MET A 1 -5.74 0.83 14.28
C MET A 1 -5.79 1.22 12.82
N THR A 2 -4.65 1.56 12.23
CA THR A 2 -4.57 1.99 10.82
C THR A 2 -4.67 0.77 9.91
N ARG A 3 -5.65 0.73 9.00
CA ARG A 3 -5.78 -0.33 7.99
C ARG A 3 -4.75 -0.12 6.88
N PHE A 4 -4.18 -1.21 6.37
CA PHE A 4 -3.26 -1.19 5.23
C PHE A 4 -3.83 -1.98 4.05
N TYR A 5 -3.50 -1.52 2.84
CA TYR A 5 -3.58 -2.35 1.64
C TYR A 5 -2.19 -2.87 1.31
N ARG A 6 -2.13 -4.15 0.95
CA ARG A 6 -0.92 -4.84 0.56
C ARG A 6 -0.94 -5.07 -0.95
N TYR A 7 0.14 -4.70 -1.62
CA TYR A 7 0.33 -4.81 -3.06
C TYR A 7 1.47 -5.80 -3.28
N LEU A 8 1.15 -6.94 -3.87
CA LEU A 8 2.10 -8.01 -4.17
C LEU A 8 2.44 -7.90 -5.65
N VAL A 9 3.65 -7.46 -5.96
CA VAL A 9 4.12 -7.31 -7.33
C VAL A 9 4.45 -8.70 -7.90
N SER A 10 4.02 -8.97 -9.14
CA SER A 10 4.35 -10.21 -9.84
C SER A 10 5.87 -10.39 -9.98
N PRO A 11 6.42 -11.60 -9.86
CA PRO A 11 7.83 -11.87 -10.13
C PRO A 11 8.24 -11.57 -11.58
N ASP A 12 7.29 -11.46 -12.52
CA ASP A 12 7.54 -11.10 -13.91
C ASP A 12 7.86 -9.61 -14.11
N VAL A 13 7.58 -8.77 -13.10
CA VAL A 13 7.96 -7.37 -13.10
C VAL A 13 9.37 -7.25 -12.51
N PRO A 14 10.35 -6.68 -13.24
CA PRO A 14 11.68 -6.46 -12.68
C PRO A 14 11.61 -5.59 -11.41
N ALA A 15 12.31 -6.00 -10.35
CA ALA A 15 12.28 -5.29 -9.07
C ALA A 15 12.69 -3.81 -9.18
N ALA A 16 13.60 -3.49 -10.12
CA ALA A 16 14.01 -2.13 -10.42
C ALA A 16 12.84 -1.29 -10.96
N ASP A 17 12.06 -1.84 -11.91
CA ASP A 17 10.90 -1.16 -12.49
C ASP A 17 9.77 -1.01 -11.47
N ALA A 18 9.55 -2.02 -10.64
CA ALA A 18 8.58 -1.92 -9.56
C ALA A 18 8.98 -0.86 -8.50
N THR A 19 10.27 -0.76 -8.20
CA THR A 19 10.80 0.30 -7.31
C THR A 19 10.67 1.68 -7.95
N ALA A 20 10.91 1.78 -9.27
CA ALA A 20 10.71 3.02 -10.02
C ALA A 20 9.23 3.43 -10.04
N ALA A 21 8.32 2.51 -10.29
CA ALA A 21 6.87 2.74 -10.24
C ALA A 21 6.42 3.23 -8.86
N LEU A 22 6.94 2.65 -7.77
CA LEU A 22 6.65 3.11 -6.41
C LEU A 22 7.18 4.53 -6.16
N THR A 23 8.38 4.83 -6.65
CA THR A 23 8.98 6.17 -6.54
C THR A 23 8.14 7.21 -7.27
N LEU A 24 7.74 6.91 -8.51
CA LEU A 24 6.86 7.77 -9.30
C LEU A 24 5.49 7.96 -8.64
N ALA A 25 4.92 6.90 -8.06
CA ALA A 25 3.65 6.99 -7.34
C ALA A 25 3.75 7.90 -6.11
N GLY A 26 4.87 7.84 -5.39
CA GLY A 26 5.18 8.76 -4.29
C GLY A 26 5.22 10.22 -4.75
N TRP A 27 5.96 10.54 -5.81
CA TRP A 27 6.04 11.91 -6.34
C TRP A 27 4.70 12.43 -6.86
N ALA A 28 3.93 11.58 -7.53
CA ALA A 28 2.59 11.94 -8.00
C ALA A 28 1.65 12.19 -6.81
N ALA A 29 1.68 11.37 -5.76
CA ALA A 29 0.91 11.60 -4.54
C ALA A 29 1.32 12.90 -3.82
N GLU A 30 2.62 13.21 -3.76
CA GLU A 30 3.12 14.48 -3.22
C GLU A 30 2.67 15.69 -4.05
N SER A 31 2.54 15.54 -5.36
CA SER A 31 2.04 16.61 -6.23
C SER A 31 0.55 16.88 -6.01
N LEU A 32 -0.22 15.86 -5.61
CA LEU A 32 -1.65 15.98 -5.31
C LEU A 32 -1.93 16.50 -3.89
N HIS A 33 -1.14 16.07 -2.90
CA HIS A 33 -1.41 16.29 -1.47
C HIS A 33 -0.39 17.20 -0.78
N GLY A 34 0.63 17.66 -1.51
CA GLY A 34 1.76 18.43 -0.98
C GLY A 34 2.75 17.57 -0.17
N ALA A 35 3.73 18.24 0.44
CA ALA A 35 4.84 17.60 1.16
C ALA A 35 4.39 16.68 2.33
N ARG A 36 3.19 16.90 2.87
CA ARG A 36 2.63 16.09 3.96
C ARG A 36 2.28 14.66 3.52
N ALA A 37 2.11 14.41 2.22
CA ALA A 37 1.85 13.07 1.68
C ALA A 37 2.87 12.03 2.14
N ARG A 38 4.15 12.42 2.29
CA ARG A 38 5.23 11.55 2.77
C ARG A 38 4.98 11.01 4.18
N LEU A 39 4.36 11.82 5.04
CA LEU A 39 4.00 11.45 6.41
C LEU A 39 2.72 10.62 6.47
N ASP A 40 1.74 10.98 5.63
CA ASP A 40 0.40 10.38 5.66
C ASP A 40 0.29 9.06 4.87
N ALA A 41 1.15 8.85 3.86
CA ALA A 41 1.14 7.67 3.00
C ALA A 41 2.26 6.66 3.29
N GLY A 42 3.30 7.05 4.04
CA GLY A 42 4.56 6.31 4.27
C GLY A 42 4.48 4.79 4.04
N PRO A 43 4.79 4.30 2.83
CA PRO A 43 4.61 2.89 2.49
C PRO A 43 5.70 2.04 3.15
N ARG A 44 5.32 0.83 3.58
CA ARG A 44 6.28 -0.20 4.01
C ARG A 44 6.63 -1.06 2.82
N VAL A 45 7.91 -1.35 2.62
CA VAL A 45 8.37 -2.07 1.43
C VAL A 45 9.25 -3.25 1.86
N ASP A 46 8.80 -4.46 1.59
CA ASP A 46 9.67 -5.63 1.56
C ASP A 46 10.26 -5.73 0.14
N ARG A 47 11.47 -5.21 -0.04
CA ARG A 47 12.17 -5.22 -1.34
C ARG A 47 12.58 -6.61 -1.81
N ARG A 48 12.70 -7.59 -0.90
CA ARG A 48 13.07 -8.96 -1.28
C ARG A 48 11.90 -9.69 -1.92
N ARG A 49 10.69 -9.45 -1.39
CA ARG A 49 9.44 -10.07 -1.88
C ARG A 49 8.64 -9.16 -2.80
N MET A 50 9.08 -7.91 -2.98
CA MET A 50 8.35 -6.83 -3.65
C MET A 50 6.90 -6.72 -3.16
N ILE A 51 6.76 -6.67 -1.83
CA ILE A 51 5.49 -6.42 -1.16
C ILE A 51 5.49 -4.98 -0.67
N VAL A 52 4.48 -4.22 -1.07
CA VAL A 52 4.28 -2.83 -0.64
C VAL A 52 3.03 -2.76 0.21
N GLU A 53 3.11 -2.16 1.39
CA GLU A 53 1.95 -1.90 2.25
C GLU A 53 1.73 -0.40 2.39
N VAL A 54 0.50 0.05 2.10
CA VAL A 54 0.14 1.47 2.10
C VAL A 54 -1.01 1.71 3.09
N PRO A 55 -0.96 2.76 3.93
CA PRO A 55 -2.08 3.14 4.78
C PRO A 55 -3.34 3.42 3.95
N ALA A 56 -4.41 2.66 4.18
CA ALA A 56 -5.70 2.85 3.52
C ALA A 56 -6.58 3.92 4.20
N GLY A 57 -6.13 4.43 5.35
CA GLY A 57 -6.85 5.41 6.16
C GLY A 57 -6.69 6.87 5.72
N THR A 58 -5.74 7.17 4.84
CA THR A 58 -5.44 8.55 4.41
C THR A 58 -5.77 8.74 2.93
N PRO A 59 -6.19 9.95 2.50
CA PRO A 59 -6.38 10.24 1.08
C PRO A 59 -5.08 10.01 0.27
N ALA A 60 -3.95 10.50 0.79
CA ALA A 60 -2.64 10.33 0.16
C ALA A 60 -2.24 8.85 0.00
N GLY A 61 -2.52 8.00 1.00
CA GLY A 61 -2.24 6.56 0.91
C GLY A 61 -3.12 5.83 -0.09
N ARG A 62 -4.41 6.20 -0.19
CA ARG A 62 -5.31 5.62 -1.21
C ARG A 62 -4.85 5.98 -2.62
N ASP A 63 -4.53 7.26 -2.84
CA ASP A 63 -4.11 7.73 -4.15
C ASP A 63 -2.74 7.15 -4.53
N LEU A 64 -1.79 7.06 -3.60
CA LEU A 64 -0.51 6.38 -3.82
C LEU A 64 -0.73 4.93 -4.28
N GLY A 65 -1.63 4.20 -3.61
CA GLY A 65 -2.00 2.84 -3.98
C GLY A 65 -2.57 2.74 -5.40
N CYS A 66 -3.52 3.61 -5.75
CA CYS A 66 -4.12 3.66 -7.08
C CYS A 66 -3.09 4.02 -8.16
N LEU A 67 -2.22 5.00 -7.90
CA LEU A 67 -1.15 5.41 -8.82
C LEU A 67 -0.15 4.27 -9.04
N PHE A 68 0.27 3.61 -7.97
CA PHE A 68 1.22 2.49 -8.03
C PHE A 68 0.66 1.32 -8.86
N VAL A 69 -0.57 0.89 -8.60
CA VAL A 69 -1.27 -0.12 -9.41
C VAL A 69 -1.39 0.33 -10.86
N GLY A 70 -1.74 1.60 -11.08
CA GLY A 70 -1.88 2.17 -12.40
C GLY A 70 -0.58 2.19 -13.22
N PHE A 71 0.57 2.47 -12.61
CA PHE A 71 1.86 2.45 -13.29
C PHE A 71 2.30 1.03 -13.63
N LEU A 72 2.17 0.10 -12.69
CA LEU A 72 2.52 -1.31 -12.92
C LEU A 72 1.66 -1.92 -14.02
N THR A 73 0.34 -1.75 -13.95
CA THR A 73 -0.59 -2.40 -14.88
C THR A 73 -0.48 -1.86 -16.32
N ARG A 74 -0.14 -0.59 -16.50
CA ARG A 74 0.11 0.00 -17.83
C ARG A 74 1.44 -0.44 -18.43
N GLY A 75 2.46 -0.67 -17.60
CA GLY A 75 3.78 -1.10 -18.07
C GLY A 75 3.88 -2.62 -18.32
N PHE A 76 3.20 -3.42 -17.50
CA PHE A 76 3.42 -4.87 -17.39
C PHE A 76 2.14 -5.71 -17.49
N GLY A 77 0.98 -5.08 -17.71
CA GLY A 77 -0.30 -5.78 -17.84
C GLY A 77 -1.07 -5.93 -16.52
N PRO A 78 -2.34 -6.38 -16.59
CA PRO A 78 -3.27 -6.38 -15.46
C PRO A 78 -2.80 -7.25 -14.28
N ASP A 79 -2.04 -8.31 -14.54
CA ASP A 79 -1.56 -9.26 -13.54
C ASP A 79 -0.24 -8.83 -12.88
N ALA A 80 0.27 -7.64 -13.20
CA ALA A 80 1.53 -7.11 -12.67
C ALA A 80 1.51 -6.90 -11.14
N VAL A 81 0.32 -6.77 -10.55
CA VAL A 81 0.17 -6.57 -9.11
C VAL A 81 -1.16 -7.12 -8.60
N ARG A 82 -1.11 -7.83 -7.47
CA ARG A 82 -2.29 -8.24 -6.72
C ARG A 82 -2.49 -7.34 -5.51
N VAL A 83 -3.72 -6.90 -5.28
CA VAL A 83 -4.09 -6.11 -4.10
C VAL A 83 -4.78 -7.00 -3.07
N GLU A 84 -4.30 -6.95 -1.84
CA GLU A 84 -4.88 -7.63 -0.69
C GLU A 84 -5.23 -6.60 0.39
N THR A 85 -6.36 -6.81 1.04
CA THR A 85 -6.68 -6.07 2.27
C THR A 85 -6.00 -6.77 3.44
N ASP A 86 -5.35 -6.02 4.34
CA ASP A 86 -4.95 -6.59 5.64
C ASP A 86 -6.21 -7.18 6.31
N PRO A 87 -6.20 -8.45 6.78
CA PRO A 87 -7.38 -9.01 7.42
C PRO A 87 -7.83 -8.09 8.56
N PRO A 88 -9.14 -7.84 8.72
CA PRO A 88 -9.61 -7.05 9.82
C PRO A 88 -9.10 -7.69 11.11
N VAL A 89 -8.31 -6.96 11.90
CA VAL A 89 -7.93 -7.40 13.24
C VAL A 89 -9.21 -7.83 13.94
N ALA A 90 -9.31 -9.12 14.26
CA ALA A 90 -10.47 -9.66 14.94
C ALA A 90 -10.72 -8.79 16.18
N SER A 91 -11.91 -8.20 16.23
CA SER A 91 -12.36 -7.37 17.34
C SER A 91 -12.03 -8.07 18.66
N HIS A 92 -11.22 -7.43 19.50
CA HIS A 92 -10.97 -7.84 20.86
C HIS A 92 -12.33 -7.88 21.58
N LYS A 93 -12.91 -9.09 21.75
CA LYS A 93 -14.09 -9.25 22.60
C LYS A 93 -13.73 -8.69 23.99
N PRO A 94 -14.52 -7.78 24.57
CA PRO A 94 -14.22 -7.28 25.90
C PRO A 94 -14.22 -8.46 26.86
N VAL A 95 -13.13 -8.63 27.60
CA VAL A 95 -13.09 -9.52 28.76
C VAL A 95 -14.22 -9.06 29.69
N ARG A 96 -15.29 -9.87 29.76
CA ARG A 96 -16.29 -9.72 30.81
C ARG A 96 -15.56 -9.99 32.13
N ARG A 97 -15.36 -8.96 32.95
CA ARG A 97 -15.05 -9.13 34.37
C ARG A 97 -16.19 -9.95 34.97
N ALA A 98 -15.96 -11.23 35.20
CA ALA A 98 -16.78 -12.01 36.11
C ALA A 98 -16.57 -11.42 37.51
N GLY A 99 -17.63 -10.80 38.02
CA GLY A 99 -17.66 -10.28 39.37
C GLY A 99 -18.01 -11.37 40.37
N ARG A 100 -17.42 -11.18 41.56
CA ARG A 100 -17.82 -11.65 42.90
C ARG A 100 -17.49 -13.08 43.27
#